data_AF-A0A5D3YLF7-F1
#
_entry.id   AF-A0A5D3YLF7-F1
#
_cell.length_a   1.000
_cell.length_b   1.000
_cell.length_c   1.000
_cell.angle_alpha   90.00
_cell.angle_beta   90.00
_cell.angle_gamma   90.00
#
_symmetry.space_group_name_H-M   'P 1'
#
loop_
_entity.id
_entity.type
_entity.pdbx_description
1 polymer ?
#
loop_
_entity_poly.entity_id
_entity_poly.type
_entity_poly.pdbx_seq_one_letter_code
_entity_poly.pdbx_strand_id
1 'polypeptide(L)'
;MSNFENPENTNNPMGNMQSDSENFMTIGEAISYMCEKLGRISRTTFYRCGYRKMITVRSYGRNKSTGREAVKLCRKSEVDYIIQTIQENPHAENI
;
A
#
# COMPACT_ATOMS: atom_id res chain seq x y z
N MET A 1 49.56 17.88 10.03
CA MET A 1 48.75 16.84 10.67
C MET A 1 47.67 17.55 11.47
N SER A 2 46.43 17.53 10.99
CA SER A 2 45.26 17.98 11.76
C SER A 2 44.24 16.86 11.72
N ASN A 3 44.01 16.27 12.90
CA ASN A 3 42.91 15.37 13.15
C ASN A 3 41.65 16.23 13.25
N PHE A 4 40.75 16.12 12.28
CA PHE A 4 39.40 16.65 12.40
C PHE A 4 38.55 15.55 13.04
N GLU A 5 38.16 15.78 14.29
CA GLU A 5 37.21 14.94 15.03
C GLU A 5 35.89 14.86 14.26
N ASN A 6 35.48 13.63 13.97
CA ASN A 6 34.16 13.31 13.46
C ASN A 6 33.29 12.96 14.68
N PRO A 7 32.33 13.81 15.09
CA PRO A 7 31.43 13.43 16.16
C PRO A 7 30.38 12.46 15.59
N GLU A 8 29.77 11.69 16.49
CA GLU A 8 28.64 10.78 16.21
C GLU A 8 29.02 9.34 15.84
N ASN A 9 29.96 8.77 16.60
CA ASN A 9 29.80 7.38 17.04
C ASN A 9 28.95 7.39 18.31
N THR A 10 27.63 7.24 18.16
CA THR A 10 26.76 6.85 19.26
C THR A 10 25.76 5.84 18.72
N ASN A 11 26.02 4.59 19.08
CA ASN A 11 25.07 3.51 19.27
C ASN A 11 23.75 3.60 18.50
N ASN A 12 23.61 2.75 17.48
CA ASN A 12 22.43 1.91 17.46
C ASN A 12 22.86 0.49 17.09
N PRO A 13 22.37 -0.53 17.81
CA PRO A 13 22.48 -1.89 17.30
C PRO A 13 21.84 -1.88 15.92
N MET A 14 22.47 -2.55 14.95
CA MET A 14 21.75 -3.07 13.79
C MET A 14 20.67 -4.02 14.32
N GLY A 15 19.60 -3.45 14.88
CA GLY A 15 18.31 -4.08 14.88
C GLY A 15 18.07 -4.38 13.43
N ASN A 16 17.92 -5.67 13.12
CA ASN A 16 17.19 -6.09 11.95
C ASN A 16 15.94 -5.22 11.87
N MET A 17 16.01 -4.10 11.14
CA MET A 17 14.85 -3.61 10.44
C MET A 17 14.59 -4.74 9.47
N GLN A 18 13.80 -5.69 9.94
CA GLN A 18 12.93 -6.50 9.12
C GLN A 18 12.39 -5.50 8.11
N SER A 19 12.98 -5.50 6.92
CA SER A 19 12.44 -4.73 5.81
C SER A 19 11.05 -5.30 5.68
N ASP A 20 10.07 -4.67 6.31
CA ASP A 20 8.67 -4.79 5.97
C ASP A 20 8.67 -4.38 4.52
N SER A 21 8.87 -5.36 3.63
CA SER A 21 8.73 -5.16 2.21
C SER A 21 7.26 -4.83 2.07
N GLU A 22 6.95 -3.54 2.11
CA GLU A 22 5.59 -3.05 1.92
C GLU A 22 5.14 -3.66 0.60
N ASN A 23 4.30 -4.68 0.67
CA ASN A 23 3.83 -5.37 -0.50
C ASN A 23 2.92 -4.39 -1.24
N PHE A 24 3.39 -3.88 -2.37
CA PHE A 24 2.61 -3.03 -3.24
C PHE A 24 1.74 -3.89 -4.16
N MET A 25 0.55 -3.40 -4.46
CA MET A 25 -0.38 -4.05 -5.38
C MET A 25 -0.97 -3.03 -6.35
N THR A 26 -1.26 -3.45 -7.57
CA THR A 26 -2.05 -2.67 -8.51
C THR A 26 -3.50 -2.56 -8.02
N ILE A 27 -4.25 -1.59 -8.55
CA ILE A 27 -5.69 -1.50 -8.26
C ILE A 27 -6.45 -2.77 -8.69
N GLY A 28 -6.02 -3.42 -9.77
CA GLY A 28 -6.61 -4.69 -10.21
C GLY A 28 -6.43 -5.79 -9.16
N GLU A 29 -5.21 -5.93 -8.64
CA GLU A 29 -4.88 -6.88 -7.58
C GLU A 29 -5.60 -6.54 -6.27
N ALA A 30 -5.69 -5.27 -5.90
CA ALA A 30 -6.44 -4.83 -4.72
C ALA A 30 -7.92 -5.23 -4.79
N ILE A 31 -8.55 -5.04 -5.95
CA ILE A 31 -9.94 -5.47 -6.16
C ILE A 31 -10.05 -6.99 -6.01
N SER A 32 -9.21 -7.76 -6.73
CA SER A 32 -9.23 -9.22 -6.65
C SER A 32 -9.01 -9.72 -5.23
N TYR A 33 -8.08 -9.10 -4.49
CA TYR A 33 -7.78 -9.44 -3.11
C TYR A 33 -8.94 -9.16 -2.16
N MET A 34 -9.59 -7.99 -2.28
CA MET A 34 -10.80 -7.69 -1.51
C MET A 34 -11.95 -8.63 -1.85
N CYS A 35 -12.15 -8.95 -3.14
CA CYS A 35 -13.15 -9.92 -3.57
C CYS A 35 -12.91 -11.30 -2.93
N GLU A 36 -11.65 -11.76 -2.89
CA GLU A 36 -11.27 -13.02 -2.28
C GLU A 36 -11.53 -13.04 -0.77
N LYS A 37 -11.14 -11.97 -0.04
CA LYS A 37 -11.25 -11.92 1.42
C LYS A 37 -12.65 -11.64 1.94
N LEU A 38 -13.46 -10.90 1.20
CA LEU A 38 -14.79 -10.50 1.62
C LEU A 38 -15.89 -11.38 1.01
N GLY A 39 -15.60 -12.09 -0.10
CA GLY A 39 -16.50 -13.04 -0.77
C GLY A 39 -17.78 -12.43 -1.38
N ARG A 40 -18.14 -11.20 -0.99
CA ARG A 40 -19.38 -10.50 -1.34
C ARG A 40 -19.16 -9.21 -2.12
N ILE A 41 -17.91 -8.78 -2.24
CA ILE A 41 -17.58 -7.54 -2.95
C ILE A 41 -17.25 -7.89 -4.40
N SER A 42 -17.92 -7.21 -5.33
CA SER A 42 -17.60 -7.24 -6.75
C SER A 42 -16.74 -6.04 -7.14
N ARG A 43 -16.11 -6.07 -8.32
CA ARG A 43 -15.47 -4.88 -8.89
C ARG A 43 -16.42 -3.68 -8.95
N THR A 44 -17.70 -3.89 -9.25
CA THR A 44 -18.70 -2.83 -9.29
C THR A 44 -18.97 -2.26 -7.90
N THR A 45 -19.14 -3.13 -6.90
CA THR A 45 -19.30 -2.75 -5.49
C THR A 45 -18.09 -1.93 -5.02
N PHE A 46 -16.88 -2.33 -5.40
CA PHE A 46 -15.66 -1.62 -5.03
C PHE A 46 -15.65 -0.15 -5.46
N TYR A 47 -16.13 0.15 -6.67
CA TYR A 47 -16.24 1.53 -7.14
C TYR A 47 -17.46 2.26 -6.57
N ARG A 48 -18.61 1.58 -6.43
CA ARG A 48 -19.83 2.16 -5.87
C ARG A 48 -19.67 2.59 -4.42
N CYS A 49 -19.12 1.72 -3.57
CA CYS A 49 -18.85 2.00 -2.17
C CYS A 49 -17.64 2.92 -1.95
N GLY A 50 -17.00 3.40 -3.02
CA GLY A 50 -15.94 4.39 -2.92
C GLY A 50 -14.61 3.88 -2.35
N TYR A 51 -14.40 2.56 -2.20
CA TYR A 51 -13.15 2.00 -1.64
C TYR A 51 -11.90 2.46 -2.41
N ARG A 52 -12.04 2.73 -3.71
CA ARG A 52 -10.96 3.35 -4.49
C ARG A 52 -10.45 4.65 -3.89
N LYS A 53 -11.32 5.48 -3.29
CA LYS A 53 -10.96 6.76 -2.67
C LYS A 53 -10.29 6.59 -1.30
N MET A 54 -10.50 5.44 -0.66
CA MET A 54 -9.88 5.10 0.63
C MET A 54 -8.44 4.57 0.47
N ILE A 55 -8.03 4.26 -0.77
CA ILE A 55 -6.71 3.69 -1.06
C ILE A 55 -5.80 4.76 -1.67
N THR A 56 -4.65 4.98 -1.04
CA THR A 56 -3.61 5.85 -1.61
C THR A 56 -2.95 5.18 -2.80
N VAL A 57 -2.98 5.83 -3.96
CA VAL A 57 -2.33 5.32 -5.17
C VAL A 57 -1.17 6.21 -5.57
N ARG A 58 -0.01 5.58 -5.74
CA ARG A 58 1.22 6.21 -6.20
C ARG A 58 1.61 5.65 -7.56
N SER A 59 2.23 6.50 -8.36
CA SER A 59 2.70 6.14 -9.71
C SER A 59 4.19 5.79 -9.64
N TYR A 60 4.56 4.60 -10.08
CA TYR A 60 5.93 4.09 -10.04
C TYR A 60 6.46 3.79 -11.44
N GLY A 61 7.79 3.90 -11.61
CA GLY A 61 8.49 3.36 -12.78
C GLY A 61 8.31 4.12 -14.10
N ARG A 62 7.86 5.39 -14.08
CA ARG A 62 7.78 6.20 -15.31
C ARG A 62 9.18 6.37 -15.90
N ASN A 63 9.40 5.84 -17.09
CA ASN A 63 10.64 6.06 -17.82
C ASN A 63 10.36 6.84 -19.10
N LYS A 64 10.83 8.09 -19.15
CA LYS A 64 10.64 9.00 -20.28
C LYS A 64 11.38 8.54 -21.55
N SER A 65 12.49 7.82 -21.42
CA SER A 65 13.30 7.39 -22.58
C SER A 65 12.75 6.15 -23.26
N THR A 66 12.06 5.27 -22.54
CA THR A 66 11.48 4.03 -23.09
C THR A 66 9.99 4.15 -23.40
N GLY A 67 9.37 5.30 -23.14
CA GLY A 67 7.93 5.51 -23.31
C GLY A 67 7.06 4.72 -22.34
N ARG A 68 7.65 4.07 -21.32
CA ARG A 68 6.90 3.27 -20.35
C ARG A 68 6.05 4.16 -19.45
N GLU A 69 4.75 3.90 -19.48
CA GLU A 69 3.78 4.53 -18.58
C GLU A 69 4.03 4.11 -17.13
N ALA A 70 3.63 4.99 -16.20
CA ALA A 70 3.77 4.72 -14.78
C ALA A 70 2.74 3.67 -14.32
N VAL A 71 3.18 2.69 -13.54
CA VAL A 71 2.27 1.72 -12.92
C VAL A 71 1.68 2.35 -11.65
N LYS A 72 0.36 2.27 -11.52
CA LYS A 72 -0.37 2.75 -10.34
C LYS A 72 -0.45 1.64 -9.29
N LEU A 73 0.20 1.86 -8.15
CA LEU A 73 0.30 0.92 -7.05
C LEU A 73 -0.25 1.53 -5.75
N CYS A 74 -0.78 0.67 -4.89
CA CYS A 74 -1.19 0.98 -3.51
C CYS A 74 -0.55 -0.01 -2.53
N ARG A 75 -0.56 0.34 -1.25
CA ARG A 75 -0.02 -0.52 -0.20
C ARG A 75 -1.02 -1.61 0.16
N LYS A 76 -0.55 -2.85 0.29
CA LYS A 76 -1.36 -3.97 0.78
C LYS A 76 -1.98 -3.67 2.14
N SER A 77 -1.23 -3.04 3.04
CA SER A 77 -1.69 -2.71 4.40
C SER A 77 -2.90 -1.77 4.42
N GLU A 78 -3.01 -0.82 3.49
CA GLU A 78 -4.22 0.02 3.37
C GLU A 78 -5.43 -0.81 2.95
N VAL A 79 -5.24 -1.78 2.05
CA VAL A 79 -6.30 -2.68 1.60
C VAL A 79 -6.71 -3.65 2.72
N ASP A 80 -5.74 -4.18 3.47
CA ASP A 80 -5.99 -5.01 4.66
C ASP A 80 -6.82 -4.25 5.71
N TYR A 81 -6.50 -2.98 5.96
CA TYR A 81 -7.25 -2.14 6.90
C TYR A 81 -8.71 -1.93 6.47
N ILE A 82 -8.95 -1.71 5.16
CA ILE A 82 -10.31 -1.59 4.63
C ILE A 82 -11.07 -2.91 4.77
N ILE A 83 -10.44 -4.04 4.44
CA ILE A 83 -11.03 -5.37 4.60
C ILE A 83 -11.43 -5.60 6.05
N GLN A 84 -10.53 -5.32 7.00
CA GLN A 84 -10.78 -5.47 8.43
C GLN A 84 -11.97 -4.59 8.87
N THR A 85 -11.99 -3.32 8.45
CA THR A 85 -13.08 -2.39 8.78
C THR A 85 -14.45 -2.91 8.29
N ILE A 86 -14.51 -3.48 7.08
CA ILE A 86 -15.75 -4.05 6.53
C ILE A 86 -16.16 -5.31 7.28
N GLN A 87 -15.20 -6.19 7.62
CA GLN A 87 -15.47 -7.42 8.36
C GLN A 87 -15.97 -7.14 9.79
N GLU A 88 -15.41 -6.13 10.44
CA GLU A 88 -15.82 -5.68 11.78
C GLU A 88 -17.16 -4.94 11.75
N ASN A 89 -17.51 -4.29 10.64
CA ASN A 89 -18.74 -3.52 10.51
C ASN A 89 -19.45 -3.74 9.15
N PRO A 90 -20.08 -4.90 8.94
CA PRO A 90 -20.70 -5.27 7.67
C PRO A 90 -21.93 -4.42 7.30
N HIS A 91 -22.45 -3.60 8.22
CA HIS A 91 -23.57 -2.68 7.96
C HIS A 91 -23.12 -1.32 7.39
N ALA A 92 -21.82 -1.04 7.35
CA ALA A 92 -21.26 0.21 6.82
C ALA A 92 -21.31 0.31 5.29
N GLU A 93 -21.69 -0.74 4.56
CA GLU A 93 -21.81 -0.73 3.08
C GLU A 93 -22.95 0.15 2.54
N ASN A 94 -23.77 0.78 3.40
CA ASN A 94 -25.01 1.47 3.05
C ASN A 94 -24.98 3.01 3.17
N ILE A 95 -23.81 3.65 3.00
CA ILE A 95 -23.68 5.13 2.96
C ILE A 95 -23.42 5.60 1.53
#